data_AF-A0A9D8JAT1-F1
#
_entry.id   AF-A0A9D8JAT1-F1
#
_cell.length_a   1.000
_cell.length_b   1.000
_cell.length_c   1.000
_cell.angle_alpha   90.00
_cell.angle_beta   90.00
_cell.angle_gamma   90.00
#
_symmetry.space_group_name_H-M   'P 1'
#
loop_
_entity.id
_entity.type
_entity.pdbx_description
1 polymer ?
#
loop_
_entity_poly.entity_id
_entity_poly.type
_entity_poly.pdbx_seq_one_letter_code
_entity_poly.pdbx_strand_id
1 'polypeptide(L)'
;ARLAGIKPPKFPDEEQTLDELIARVHKTLDWMKTVQPSQLEGAETRHIVVPLRTRTLEMDGLPFIQRWALPNFYFHVTATYSLLRQAGVDVGKQDFLGGV
;
A
#
# COMPACT_ATOMS: atom_id res chain seq x y z
N ALA A 1 -9.08 -2.24 0.62
CA ALA A 1 -10.25 -1.33 0.64
C ALA A 1 -11.00 -1.38 -0.67
N ARG A 2 -10.46 -0.80 -1.75
CA ARG A 2 -11.11 -0.74 -3.08
C ARG A 2 -11.49 -2.11 -3.63
N LEU A 3 -10.56 -3.06 -3.67
CA LEU A 3 -10.83 -4.45 -4.09
C LEU A 3 -11.90 -5.14 -3.23
N ALA A 4 -11.90 -4.85 -1.92
CA ALA A 4 -12.89 -5.35 -0.98
C ALA A 4 -14.21 -4.55 -0.99
N GLY A 5 -14.31 -3.47 -1.77
CA GLY A 5 -15.51 -2.63 -1.87
C GLY A 5 -15.87 -1.89 -0.59
N ILE A 6 -14.92 -1.75 0.33
CA ILE A 6 -15.10 -1.04 1.59
C ILE A 6 -14.40 0.30 1.55
N LYS A 7 -14.90 1.24 2.37
CA LYS A 7 -14.28 2.54 2.55
C LYS A 7 -12.90 2.36 3.23
N PRO A 8 -11.82 2.96 2.69
CA PRO A 8 -10.53 2.93 3.37
C PRO A 8 -10.60 3.72 4.68
N PRO A 9 -9.89 3.29 5.74
CA PRO A 9 -9.72 4.11 6.92
C PRO A 9 -8.97 5.38 6.53
N LYS A 10 -9.31 6.49 7.17
CA LYS A 10 -8.54 7.73 7.05
C LYS A 10 -7.57 7.79 8.22
N PHE A 11 -6.29 7.88 7.90
CA PHE A 11 -5.24 8.22 8.86
C PHE A 11 -4.75 9.62 8.53
N PRO A 12 -4.77 10.57 9.47
CA PRO A 12 -4.17 11.89 9.26
C PRO A 12 -2.69 11.75 8.91
N ASP A 13 -2.19 12.54 7.97
CA ASP A 13 -0.79 12.56 7.53
C ASP A 13 0.01 13.58 8.37
N GLU A 14 0.12 13.34 9.67
CA GLU A 14 0.68 14.28 10.65
C GLU A 14 1.89 13.72 11.41
N GLU A 15 2.43 12.57 10.98
CA GLU A 15 3.59 11.95 11.63
C GLU A 15 4.85 12.84 11.53
N GLN A 16 5.53 13.06 12.65
CA GLN A 16 6.74 13.89 12.77
C GLN A 16 7.96 13.11 13.25
N THR A 17 7.75 11.92 13.80
CA THR A 17 8.80 11.04 14.34
C THR A 17 8.81 9.68 13.66
N LEU A 18 9.93 8.96 13.78
CA LEU A 18 10.04 7.60 13.24
C LEU A 18 9.08 6.63 13.95
N ASP A 19 8.88 6.80 15.27
CA ASP A 19 7.96 5.98 16.05
C ASP A 19 6.51 6.15 15.59
N GLU A 20 6.10 7.36 15.24
CA GLU A 20 4.78 7.63 14.67
C GLU A 20 4.62 6.99 13.28
N LEU A 21 5.65 7.03 12.44
CA LEU A 21 5.64 6.35 11.14
C LEU A 21 5.54 4.83 11.29
N ILE A 22 6.28 4.24 12.24
CA ILE A 22 6.18 2.81 12.56
C ILE A 22 4.77 2.47 13.07
N ALA A 23 4.21 3.28 13.96
CA ALA A 23 2.86 3.11 14.47
C ALA A 23 1.81 3.16 13.35
N ARG A 24 1.99 4.05 12.35
CA ARG A 24 1.13 4.14 11.16
C ARG A 24 1.16 2.85 10.33
N VAL A 25 2.34 2.25 10.15
CA VAL A 25 2.49 0.96 9.45
C VAL A 25 1.74 -0.13 10.22
N HIS A 26 1.92 -0.24 11.53
CA HIS A 26 1.21 -1.22 12.36
C HIS A 26 -0.31 -1.04 12.30
N LYS A 27 -0.80 0.20 12.41
CA LYS A 27 -2.23 0.51 12.30
C LYS A 27 -2.81 0.08 10.95
N THR A 28 -2.04 0.24 9.87
CA THR A 28 -2.43 -0.20 8.53
C THR A 28 -2.48 -1.72 8.43
N LEU A 29 -1.48 -2.42 8.99
CA LEU A 29 -1.45 -3.88 9.05
C LEU A 29 -2.62 -4.45 9.86
N ASP A 30 -2.92 -3.87 11.02
CA ASP A 30 -4.02 -4.31 11.87
C ASP A 30 -5.36 -4.11 11.19
N TRP A 31 -5.55 -3.00 10.49
CA TRP A 31 -6.73 -2.81 9.66
C TRP A 31 -6.79 -3.80 8.48
N MET A 32 -5.67 -4.12 7.82
CA MET A 32 -5.64 -5.11 6.74
C MET A 32 -6.09 -6.50 7.22
N LYS A 33 -5.74 -6.88 8.45
CA LYS A 33 -6.17 -8.15 9.07
C LYS A 33 -7.68 -8.25 9.26
N THR A 34 -8.42 -7.13 9.27
CA THR A 34 -9.89 -7.14 9.40
C THR A 34 -10.61 -7.36 8.07
N VAL A 35 -9.88 -7.43 6.95
CA VAL A 35 -10.47 -7.69 5.63
C VAL A 35 -10.67 -9.19 5.49
N GLN A 36 -11.94 -9.61 5.43
CA GLN A 36 -12.30 -11.02 5.29
C GLN A 36 -12.11 -11.47 3.83
N PRO A 37 -11.67 -12.73 3.58
CA PRO A 37 -11.53 -13.26 2.22
C PRO A 37 -12.79 -13.15 1.38
N SER A 38 -13.97 -13.36 1.97
CA SER A 38 -15.26 -13.24 1.28
C SER A 38 -15.53 -11.84 0.71
N GLN A 39 -14.91 -10.80 1.26
CA GLN A 39 -15.05 -9.43 0.73
C GLN A 39 -14.28 -9.24 -0.59
N LEU A 40 -13.32 -10.12 -0.88
CA LEU A 40 -12.52 -10.12 -2.09
C LEU A 40 -13.07 -11.05 -3.19
N GLU A 41 -14.16 -11.77 -2.93
CA GLU A 41 -14.85 -12.54 -3.96
C GLU A 41 -15.31 -11.61 -5.10
N GLY A 42 -15.00 -11.98 -6.35
CA GLY A 42 -15.27 -11.16 -7.53
C GLY A 42 -14.48 -9.86 -7.59
N ALA A 43 -13.44 -9.68 -6.78
CA ALA A 43 -12.63 -8.46 -6.79
C ALA A 43 -11.93 -8.25 -8.14
N GLU A 44 -11.60 -9.31 -8.86
CA GLU A 44 -10.91 -9.29 -10.15
C GLU A 44 -11.65 -8.50 -11.24
N THR A 45 -12.98 -8.55 -11.24
CA THR A 45 -13.86 -7.84 -12.21
C THR A 45 -14.51 -6.59 -11.63
N ARG A 46 -14.27 -6.29 -10.35
CA ARG A 46 -14.89 -5.13 -9.70
C ARG A 46 -14.42 -3.84 -10.34
N HIS A 47 -15.35 -2.99 -10.76
CA HIS A 47 -15.02 -1.70 -11.34
C HIS A 47 -14.47 -0.76 -10.25
N ILE A 48 -13.19 -0.35 -10.40
CA ILE A 48 -12.49 0.52 -9.47
C ILE A 48 -12.32 1.91 -10.09
N VAL A 49 -12.85 2.91 -9.40
CA VAL A 49 -12.71 4.33 -9.75
C VAL A 49 -11.80 5.02 -8.74
N VAL A 50 -10.73 5.65 -9.22
CA VAL A 50 -9.79 6.43 -8.40
C VAL A 50 -9.72 7.85 -8.92
N PRO A 51 -10.28 8.84 -8.19
CA PRO A 51 -10.08 10.24 -8.55
C PRO A 51 -8.63 10.63 -8.26
N LEU A 52 -7.88 10.99 -9.30
CA LEU A 52 -6.55 11.60 -9.19
C LEU A 52 -6.69 13.11 -9.40
N ARG A 53 -5.67 13.87 -9.02
CA ARG A 53 -5.67 15.34 -9.11
C ARG A 53 -5.96 15.86 -10.52
N THR A 54 -5.52 15.15 -11.56
CA THR A 54 -5.58 15.59 -12.96
C THR A 54 -6.57 14.80 -13.83
N ARG A 55 -7.00 13.62 -13.37
CA ARG A 55 -7.90 12.73 -14.12
C ARG A 55 -8.53 11.68 -13.20
N THR A 56 -9.55 11.00 -13.68
CA THR A 56 -10.06 9.78 -13.04
C THR A 56 -9.37 8.57 -13.66
N LEU A 57 -8.90 7.66 -12.82
CA LEU A 57 -8.44 6.34 -13.22
C LEU A 57 -9.58 5.34 -13.03
N GLU A 58 -9.92 4.61 -14.09
CA GLU A 58 -10.97 3.59 -14.09
C GLU A 58 -10.40 2.28 -14.61
N MET A 59 -10.52 1.22 -13.81
CA MET A 59 -9.95 -0.10 -14.11
C MET A 59 -10.74 -1.18 -13.38
N ASP A 60 -10.80 -2.38 -13.93
CA ASP A 60 -11.25 -3.55 -13.17
C ASP A 60 -10.22 -3.95 -12.11
N GLY A 61 -10.65 -4.69 -11.08
CA GLY A 61 -9.84 -4.88 -9.89
C GLY A 61 -8.53 -5.66 -10.13
N LEU A 62 -8.51 -6.65 -11.03
CA LEU A 62 -7.28 -7.38 -11.36
C LEU A 62 -6.22 -6.48 -12.02
N PRO A 63 -6.52 -5.76 -13.13
CA PRO A 63 -5.55 -4.83 -13.69
C PRO A 63 -5.25 -3.66 -12.74
N PHE A 64 -6.20 -3.23 -11.90
CA PHE A 64 -5.93 -2.25 -10.84
C PHE A 64 -4.85 -2.73 -9.86
N ILE A 65 -4.95 -3.96 -9.32
CA ILE A 65 -3.96 -4.43 -8.35
C ILE A 65 -2.60 -4.69 -8.99
N GLN A 66 -2.57 -5.34 -10.17
CA GLN A 66 -1.33 -5.75 -10.82
C GLN A 66 -0.59 -4.60 -11.51
N ARG A 67 -1.31 -3.68 -12.17
CA ARG A 67 -0.70 -2.66 -13.03
C ARG A 67 -0.66 -1.29 -12.39
N TRP A 68 -1.42 -1.06 -11.32
CA TRP A 68 -1.45 0.22 -10.61
C TRP A 68 -0.99 0.10 -9.17
N ALA A 69 -1.72 -0.64 -8.32
CA ALA A 69 -1.47 -0.62 -6.89
C ALA A 69 -0.15 -1.28 -6.47
N LEU A 70 0.17 -2.48 -6.98
CA LEU A 70 1.44 -3.15 -6.67
C LEU A 70 2.66 -2.37 -7.19
N PRO A 71 2.69 -1.87 -8.44
CA PRO A 71 3.81 -1.05 -8.91
C PRO A 71 4.02 0.22 -8.08
N ASN A 72 2.95 0.94 -7.71
CA ASN A 72 3.05 2.11 -6.83
C ASN A 72 3.58 1.73 -5.44
N PHE A 73 3.07 0.65 -4.86
CA PHE A 73 3.54 0.16 -3.56
C PHE A 73 5.04 -0.13 -3.59
N TYR A 74 5.51 -0.95 -4.53
CA TYR A 74 6.92 -1.30 -4.62
C TYR A 74 7.81 -0.12 -5.00
N PHE A 75 7.32 0.82 -5.81
CA PHE A 75 8.05 2.07 -6.09
C PHE A 75 8.35 2.83 -4.80
N HIS A 76 7.35 3.05 -3.94
CA HIS A 76 7.54 3.78 -2.69
C HIS A 76 8.39 3.01 -1.68
N VAL A 77 8.19 1.70 -1.52
CA VAL A 77 9.04 0.88 -0.62
C VAL A 77 10.50 0.92 -1.07
N THR A 78 10.76 0.80 -2.39
CA THR A 78 12.11 0.85 -2.94
C THR A 78 12.74 2.24 -2.78
N ALA A 79 11.96 3.31 -2.95
CA ALA A 79 12.42 4.68 -2.71
C ALA A 79 12.85 4.87 -1.25
N THR A 80 12.04 4.43 -0.28
CA THR A 80 12.40 4.48 1.15
C THR A 80 13.64 3.65 1.44
N TYR A 81 13.73 2.42 0.94
CA TYR A 81 14.93 1.58 1.06
C TYR A 81 16.18 2.30 0.53
N SER A 82 16.07 2.94 -0.63
CA SER A 82 17.19 3.61 -1.28
C SER A 82 17.64 4.85 -0.50
N LEU A 83 16.71 5.63 0.05
CA LEU A 83 17.01 6.79 0.90
C LEU A 83 17.72 6.36 2.20
N LEU A 84 17.24 5.30 2.85
CA LEU A 84 17.88 4.76 4.06
C LEU A 84 19.30 4.25 3.76
N ARG A 85 19.46 3.48 2.67
CA ARG A 85 20.77 3.00 2.22
C ARG A 85 21.72 4.15 1.90
N GLN A 86 21.23 5.17 1.20
CA GLN A 86 22.01 6.38 0.87
C GLN A 86 22.43 7.15 2.13
N ALA A 87 21.58 7.18 3.16
CA ALA A 87 21.87 7.80 4.45
C ALA A 87 22.81 6.97 5.35
N GLY A 88 23.30 5.82 4.89
CA GLY A 88 24.26 4.98 5.60
C GLY A 88 23.65 3.92 6.51
N VAL A 89 22.32 3.71 6.47
CA VAL A 89 21.69 2.59 7.18
C VAL A 89 22.07 1.28 6.49
N ASP A 90 22.51 0.29 7.27
CA ASP A 90 22.91 -1.02 6.74
C ASP A 90 21.70 -1.92 6.40
N VAL A 91 20.88 -1.46 5.46
CA VAL A 91 19.79 -2.25 4.87
C VAL A 91 20.28 -2.99 3.63
N GLY A 92 19.94 -4.26 3.48
CA GLY A 92 20.32 -5.10 2.36
C GLY A 92 19.11 -5.66 1.61
N LYS A 93 19.40 -6.37 0.51
CA LYS A 93 18.38 -7.07 -0.28
C LYS A 93 17.52 -8.01 0.57
N GLN A 94 18.10 -8.65 1.59
CA GLN A 94 17.37 -9.57 2.47
C GLN A 94 16.32 -8.85 3.34
N ASP A 95 16.60 -7.62 3.79
CA ASP A 95 15.62 -6.80 4.50
C ASP A 95 14.45 -6.40 3.59
N PHE A 96 14.71 -6.14 2.31
CA PHE A 96 13.67 -5.85 1.33
C PHE A 96 12.81 -7.08 1.00
N LEU A 97 13.43 -8.26 0.85
CA LEU A 97 12.73 -9.50 0.51
C LEU A 97 12.02 -10.16 1.70
N GLY A 98 12.33 -9.75 2.93
CA GLY A 98 11.71 -10.29 4.14
C GLY A 98 12.32 -11.60 4.65
N GLY A 99 13.62 -11.83 4.40
CA GLY A 99 14.37 -12.97 4.93
C GLY A 99 13.99 -14.32 4.31
N VAL A 100 14.31 -14.49 3.03
CA VAL A 100 14.13 -15.78 2.30
C VAL A 100 15.07 -16.85 2.86
#